data_AF-A0A1T4VZQ6-F1
#
_entry.id   AF-A0A1T4VZQ6-F1
#
_cell.length_a   1.000
_cell.length_b   1.000
_cell.length_c   1.000
_cell.angle_alpha   90.00
_cell.angle_beta   90.00
_cell.angle_gamma   90.00
#
_symmetry.space_group_name_H-M   'P 1'
#
loop_
_entity.id
_entity.type
_entity.pdbx_description
1 polymer ?
#
loop_
_entity_poly.entity_id
_entity_poly.type
_entity_poly.pdbx_seq_one_letter_code
_entity_poly.pdbx_strand_id
1 'polypeptide(L)'
;MSISTISSDITRTQKEIADLEHKISLESKKEADYLGKIGQIQRSITKNISLSTLNSKNSEIERKQSDIAKAQSNKADLHRKLTDKESRLLMLKQNLAKEEANERKKQLEVAAREQKKLDELERRRQREQLDHQRKLQEEIKRTTRPPAKVIF
;
A
#
# COMPACT_ATOMS: atom_id res chain seq x y z
N MET A 1 -6.87 13.06 -2.54
CA MET A 1 -6.38 12.22 -3.66
C MET A 1 -7.27 10.99 -3.73
N SER A 2 -7.55 10.43 -4.91
CA SER A 2 -8.31 9.19 -4.98
C SER A 2 -7.43 7.99 -4.59
N ILE A 3 -8.05 6.92 -4.11
CA ILE A 3 -7.39 5.64 -3.81
C ILE A 3 -6.59 5.16 -5.02
N SER A 4 -7.15 5.29 -6.23
CA SER A 4 -6.46 4.94 -7.48
C SER A 4 -5.16 5.72 -7.68
N THR A 5 -5.17 7.05 -7.45
CA THR A 5 -3.96 7.87 -7.56
C THR A 5 -2.89 7.46 -6.54
N ILE A 6 -3.29 7.22 -5.29
CA ILE A 6 -2.36 6.80 -4.23
C ILE A 6 -1.74 5.42 -4.57
N SER A 7 -2.54 4.49 -5.07
CA SER A 7 -2.08 3.18 -5.51
C SER A 7 -1.10 3.26 -6.68
N SER A 8 -1.37 4.10 -7.69
CA SER A 8 -0.42 4.35 -8.78
C SER A 8 0.90 4.95 -8.27
N ASP A 9 0.83 5.90 -7.34
CA ASP A 9 2.03 6.49 -6.74
C ASP A 9 2.84 5.48 -5.92
N ILE A 10 2.18 4.55 -5.22
CA ILE A 10 2.82 3.43 -4.52
C ILE A 10 3.58 2.56 -5.51
N THR A 11 2.93 2.11 -6.59
CA THR A 11 3.57 1.23 -7.58
C THR A 11 4.77 1.91 -8.26
N ARG A 12 4.68 3.20 -8.59
CA ARG A 12 5.83 3.96 -9.11
C ARG A 12 6.97 4.02 -8.10
N THR A 13 6.66 4.34 -6.85
CA THR A 13 7.67 4.44 -5.78
C THR A 13 8.35 3.09 -5.52
N GLN A 14 7.61 1.98 -5.59
CA GLN A 14 8.17 0.62 -5.45
C GLN A 14 9.12 0.27 -6.59
N LYS A 15 8.81 0.66 -7.83
CA LYS A 15 9.74 0.49 -8.97
C LYS A 15 11.03 1.29 -8.77
N GLU A 16 10.90 2.54 -8.34
CA GLU A 16 12.07 3.39 -8.06
C GLU A 16 12.94 2.81 -6.92
N ILE A 17 12.34 2.20 -5.90
CA ILE A 17 13.05 1.48 -4.84
C ILE A 17 13.84 0.29 -5.42
N ALA A 18 13.19 -0.56 -6.22
CA ALA A 18 13.85 -1.70 -6.83
C ALA A 18 15.03 -1.28 -7.75
N ASP A 19 14.85 -0.18 -8.49
CA ASP A 19 15.92 0.39 -9.32
C ASP A 19 17.11 0.89 -8.48
N LEU A 20 16.85 1.48 -7.32
CA LEU A 20 17.89 1.91 -6.38
C LEU A 20 18.63 0.72 -5.75
N GLU A 21 17.90 -0.31 -5.33
CA GLU A 21 18.48 -1.56 -4.81
C GLU A 21 19.38 -2.24 -5.85
N HIS A 22 18.93 -2.29 -7.11
CA HIS A 22 19.73 -2.82 -8.20
C HIS A 22 21.01 -2.00 -8.40
N LYS A 23 20.95 -0.66 -8.37
CA LYS A 23 22.13 0.20 -8.45
C LYS A 23 23.10 -0.03 -7.29
N ILE A 24 22.60 -0.19 -6.07
CA ILE A 24 23.41 -0.51 -4.88
C ILE A 24 24.12 -1.86 -5.05
N SER A 25 23.43 -2.85 -5.61
CA SER A 25 24.02 -4.16 -5.93
C SER A 25 25.15 -4.04 -6.96
N LEU A 26 24.97 -3.23 -8.00
CA LEU A 26 26.01 -2.96 -9.00
C LEU A 26 27.25 -2.28 -8.39
N GLU A 27 27.08 -1.29 -7.52
CA GLU A 27 28.22 -0.67 -6.81
C GLU A 27 28.91 -1.66 -5.87
N SER A 28 28.14 -2.50 -5.16
CA SER A 28 28.70 -3.55 -4.30
C SER A 28 29.51 -4.58 -5.09
N LYS A 29 29.06 -4.92 -6.31
CA LYS A 29 29.81 -5.78 -7.22
C LYS A 29 31.12 -5.14 -7.65
N LYS A 30 31.12 -3.84 -7.99
CA LYS A 30 32.35 -3.11 -8.33
C LYS A 30 33.35 -3.11 -7.18
N GLU A 31 32.89 -2.88 -5.94
CA GLU A 31 33.73 -2.96 -4.74
C GLU A 31 34.38 -4.35 -4.63
N ALA A 32 33.60 -5.41 -4.76
CA ALA A 32 34.09 -6.78 -4.71
C ALA A 32 35.11 -7.08 -5.82
N ASP A 33 34.87 -6.62 -7.04
CA ASP A 33 35.79 -6.79 -8.17
C ASP A 33 37.12 -6.06 -7.93
N TYR A 34 37.10 -4.84 -7.40
CA TYR A 34 38.32 -4.10 -7.04
C TYR A 34 39.08 -4.76 -5.89
N LEU A 35 38.38 -5.24 -4.86
CA LEU A 35 38.98 -5.99 -3.75
C LEU A 35 39.62 -7.29 -4.26
N GLY A 36 38.96 -8.00 -5.18
CA GLY A 36 39.50 -9.20 -5.81
C GLY A 36 40.79 -8.93 -6.57
N LYS A 37 40.84 -7.82 -7.33
CA LYS A 37 42.05 -7.37 -8.05
C LYS A 37 43.17 -6.99 -7.08
N ILE A 38 42.87 -6.28 -5.99
CA ILE A 38 43.86 -5.99 -4.93
C ILE A 38 44.44 -7.30 -4.39
N GLY A 39 43.60 -8.28 -4.06
CA GLY A 39 44.05 -9.58 -3.57
C GLY A 39 44.94 -10.32 -4.58
N GLN A 40 44.65 -10.23 -5.88
CA GLN A 40 45.51 -10.79 -6.93
C GLN A 40 46.87 -10.08 -7.00
N ILE A 41 46.87 -8.74 -6.96
CA ILE A 41 48.11 -7.95 -6.99
C ILE A 41 48.96 -8.27 -5.74
N GLN A 42 48.35 -8.32 -4.56
CA GLN A 42 49.01 -8.67 -3.30
C GLN A 42 49.64 -10.06 -3.36
N ARG A 43 48.93 -11.08 -3.88
CA ARG A 43 49.50 -12.43 -4.06
C ARG A 43 50.65 -12.48 -5.06
N SER A 44 50.67 -11.58 -6.04
CA SER A 44 51.76 -11.49 -7.02
C SER A 44 53.02 -10.81 -6.48
N ILE A 45 52.95 -10.19 -5.30
CA ILE A 45 54.11 -9.66 -4.59
C ILE A 45 54.83 -10.83 -3.93
N THR A 46 55.92 -11.28 -4.53
CA THR A 46 56.76 -12.38 -4.03
C THR A 46 58.08 -11.84 -3.48
N LYS A 47 58.82 -12.64 -2.70
CA LYS A 47 60.08 -12.22 -2.06
C LYS A 47 61.20 -11.77 -3.02
N ASN A 48 61.11 -12.11 -4.31
CA ASN A 48 62.16 -11.90 -5.30
C ASN A 48 61.87 -10.77 -6.31
N ILE A 49 60.86 -9.92 -6.07
CA ILE A 49 60.56 -8.79 -6.96
C ILE A 49 61.47 -7.59 -6.68
N SER A 50 61.77 -6.81 -7.71
CA SER A 50 62.54 -5.58 -7.56
C SER A 50 61.73 -4.49 -6.84
N LEU A 51 62.43 -3.53 -6.24
CA LEU A 51 61.81 -2.39 -5.57
C LEU A 51 60.94 -1.55 -6.53
N SER A 52 61.34 -1.39 -7.79
CA SER A 52 60.56 -0.67 -8.79
C SER A 52 59.25 -1.38 -9.12
N THR A 53 59.28 -2.72 -9.25
CA THR A 53 58.07 -3.52 -9.46
C THR A 53 57.15 -3.49 -8.23
N LEU A 54 57.72 -3.54 -7.02
CA LEU A 54 56.96 -3.42 -5.78
C LEU A 54 56.23 -2.07 -5.71
N ASN A 55 56.93 -0.96 -5.98
CA ASN A 55 56.34 0.37 -5.95
C ASN A 55 55.22 0.53 -6.99
N SER A 56 55.38 -0.04 -8.17
CA SER A 56 54.34 -0.05 -9.21
C SER A 56 53.10 -0.81 -8.76
N LYS A 57 53.25 -2.01 -8.19
CA LYS A 57 52.14 -2.80 -7.65
C LYS A 57 51.44 -2.10 -6.48
N ASN A 58 52.19 -1.47 -5.58
CA ASN A 58 51.62 -0.69 -4.48
C ASN A 58 50.81 0.51 -4.99
N SER A 59 51.34 1.23 -5.99
CA SER A 59 50.60 2.32 -6.65
C SER A 59 49.31 1.82 -7.29
N GLU A 60 49.32 0.62 -7.87
CA GLU A 60 48.12 0.01 -8.42
C GLU A 60 47.09 -0.33 -7.34
N ILE A 61 47.54 -0.87 -6.20
CA ILE A 61 46.67 -1.14 -5.03
C ILE A 61 46.04 0.16 -4.52
N GLU A 62 46.81 1.22 -4.35
CA GLU A 62 46.31 2.53 -3.89
C GLU A 62 45.24 3.10 -4.83
N ARG A 63 45.44 2.98 -6.15
CA ARG A 63 44.42 3.40 -7.14
C ARG A 63 43.13 2.60 -6.98
N LYS A 64 43.20 1.27 -6.85
CA LYS A 64 42.00 0.43 -6.64
C LYS A 64 41.33 0.74 -5.29
N GLN A 65 42.12 1.04 -4.25
CA GLN A 65 41.60 1.43 -2.93
C GLN A 65 40.83 2.75 -3.00
N SER A 66 41.34 3.73 -3.76
CA SER A 66 40.62 4.97 -4.07
C SER A 66 39.31 4.69 -4.84
N ASP A 67 39.33 3.78 -5.81
CA ASP A 67 38.11 3.42 -6.56
C ASP A 67 37.06 2.74 -5.67
N ILE A 68 37.49 1.90 -4.71
CA ILE A 68 36.60 1.34 -3.68
C ILE A 68 35.99 2.45 -2.84
N ALA A 69 36.77 3.42 -2.37
CA ALA A 69 36.26 4.53 -1.57
C ALA A 69 35.20 5.35 -2.33
N LYS A 70 35.39 5.55 -3.64
CA LYS A 70 34.39 6.21 -4.50
C LYS A 70 33.11 5.39 -4.62
N ALA A 71 33.22 4.08 -4.86
CA ALA A 71 32.07 3.19 -4.92
C ALA A 71 31.28 3.17 -3.61
N GLN A 72 31.97 3.15 -2.46
CA GLN A 72 31.36 3.23 -1.13
C GLN A 72 30.63 4.55 -0.91
N SER A 73 31.21 5.68 -1.34
CA SER A 73 30.54 6.98 -1.27
C SER A 73 29.26 6.99 -2.13
N ASN A 74 29.34 6.51 -3.37
CA ASN A 74 28.18 6.42 -4.26
C ASN A 74 27.08 5.52 -3.66
N LYS A 75 27.48 4.40 -3.06
CA LYS A 75 26.57 3.46 -2.39
C LYS A 75 25.87 4.13 -1.21
N ALA A 76 26.59 4.90 -0.40
CA ALA A 76 26.01 5.66 0.71
C ALA A 76 24.96 6.68 0.22
N ASP A 77 25.24 7.38 -0.88
CA ASP A 77 24.28 8.32 -1.48
C ASP A 77 23.06 7.61 -2.08
N LEU A 78 23.24 6.43 -2.67
CA LEU A 78 22.12 5.60 -3.12
C LEU A 78 21.28 5.09 -1.93
N HIS A 79 21.90 4.70 -0.82
CA HIS A 79 21.19 4.29 0.40
C HIS A 79 20.38 5.46 0.99
N ARG A 80 20.92 6.67 1.03
CA ARG A 80 20.15 7.87 1.45
C ARG A 80 18.89 8.04 0.60
N LYS A 81 19.04 7.98 -0.72
CA LYS A 81 17.91 8.08 -1.67
C LYS A 81 16.91 6.94 -1.48
N LEU A 82 17.39 5.73 -1.20
CA LEU A 82 16.54 4.57 -0.92
C LEU A 82 15.67 4.83 0.33
N THR A 83 16.29 5.25 1.43
CA THR A 83 15.59 5.57 2.69
C THR A 83 14.55 6.67 2.49
N ASP A 84 14.85 7.71 1.71
CA ASP A 84 13.89 8.77 1.39
C ASP A 84 12.67 8.22 0.62
N LYS A 85 12.89 7.31 -0.33
CA LYS A 85 11.81 6.67 -1.10
C LYS A 85 11.00 5.69 -0.26
N GLU A 86 11.63 4.94 0.63
CA GLU A 86 10.95 4.05 1.58
C GLU A 86 10.08 4.83 2.56
N SER A 87 10.58 5.96 3.08
CA SER A 87 9.81 6.88 3.93
C SER A 87 8.57 7.40 3.19
N ARG A 88 8.74 7.83 1.93
CA ARG A 88 7.63 8.25 1.07
C ARG A 88 6.64 7.12 0.82
N LEU A 89 7.11 5.90 0.57
CA LEU A 89 6.25 4.72 0.39
C LEU A 89 5.43 4.45 1.64
N LEU A 90 6.03 4.54 2.82
CA LEU A 90 5.33 4.36 4.09
C LEU A 90 4.22 5.40 4.27
N MET A 91 4.52 6.68 4.00
CA MET A 91 3.52 7.75 4.04
C MET A 91 2.36 7.49 3.06
N LEU A 92 2.66 7.07 1.83
CA LEU A 92 1.64 6.74 0.83
C LEU A 92 0.76 5.57 1.28
N LYS A 93 1.35 4.51 1.85
CA LYS A 93 0.59 3.37 2.40
C LYS A 93 -0.32 3.79 3.55
N GLN A 94 0.17 4.65 4.45
CA GLN A 94 -0.67 5.20 5.53
C GLN A 94 -1.83 6.03 4.99
N ASN A 95 -1.58 6.86 3.97
CA ASN A 95 -2.62 7.65 3.33
C ASN A 95 -3.65 6.77 2.62
N LEU A 96 -3.22 5.70 1.95
CA LEU A 96 -4.11 4.71 1.33
C LEU A 96 -5.03 4.08 2.38
N ALA A 97 -4.46 3.58 3.47
CA ALA A 97 -5.24 2.95 4.54
C ALA A 97 -6.27 3.89 5.17
N LYS A 98 -5.92 5.17 5.34
CA LYS A 98 -6.85 6.20 5.83
C LYS A 98 -7.99 6.45 4.84
N GLU A 99 -7.68 6.56 3.55
CA GLU A 99 -8.69 6.82 2.53
C GLU A 99 -9.64 5.63 2.34
N GLU A 100 -9.11 4.40 2.35
CA GLU A 100 -9.91 3.17 2.32
C GLU A 100 -10.83 3.05 3.54
N ALA A 101 -10.34 3.40 4.74
CA ALA A 101 -11.16 3.41 5.95
C ALA A 101 -12.28 4.44 5.87
N ASN A 102 -11.98 5.65 5.36
CA ASN A 102 -12.97 6.70 5.15
C ASN A 102 -14.03 6.28 4.12
N GLU A 103 -13.62 5.66 3.02
CA GLU A 103 -14.54 5.18 1.99
C GLU A 103 -15.45 4.07 2.52
N ARG A 104 -14.89 3.08 3.23
CA ARG A 104 -15.69 2.03 3.89
C ARG A 104 -16.69 2.61 4.87
N LYS A 105 -16.29 3.60 5.68
CA LYS A 105 -17.21 4.27 6.62
C LYS A 105 -18.37 4.95 5.90
N LYS A 106 -18.09 5.66 4.79
CA LYS A 106 -19.13 6.29 3.96
C LYS A 106 -20.06 5.23 3.36
N GLN A 107 -19.54 4.14 2.84
CA GLN A 107 -20.33 3.04 2.28
C GLN A 107 -21.26 2.41 3.32
N LEU A 108 -20.75 2.15 4.53
CA LEU A 108 -21.55 1.65 5.64
C LEU A 108 -22.66 2.62 6.06
N GLU A 109 -22.36 3.93 6.09
CA GLU A 109 -23.35 4.95 6.43
C GLU A 109 -24.46 5.04 5.37
N VAL A 110 -24.09 4.96 4.08
CA VAL A 110 -25.06 4.93 2.98
C VAL A 110 -25.93 3.68 3.08
N ALA A 111 -25.34 2.50 3.25
CA ALA A 111 -26.06 1.24 3.39
C ALA A 111 -27.02 1.26 4.60
N ALA A 112 -26.58 1.80 5.74
CA ALA A 112 -27.43 1.93 6.93
C ALA A 112 -28.61 2.88 6.71
N ARG A 113 -28.40 3.98 5.96
CA ARG A 113 -29.49 4.90 5.58
C ARG A 113 -30.48 4.24 4.63
N GLU A 114 -30.00 3.45 3.67
CA GLU A 114 -30.83 2.71 2.74
C GLU A 114 -31.66 1.64 3.46
N GLN A 115 -31.05 0.86 4.36
CA GLN A 115 -31.76 -0.11 5.19
C GLN A 115 -32.87 0.55 6.02
N LYS A 116 -32.58 1.67 6.70
CA LYS A 116 -33.61 2.39 7.46
C LYS A 116 -34.79 2.84 6.61
N LYS A 117 -34.54 3.29 5.37
CA LYS A 117 -35.60 3.68 4.44
C LYS A 117 -36.45 2.47 4.02
N LEU A 118 -35.82 1.32 3.76
CA LEU A 118 -36.53 0.09 3.42
C LEU A 118 -37.40 -0.37 4.61
N ASP A 119 -36.85 -0.39 5.82
CA ASP A 119 -37.58 -0.76 7.03
C ASP A 119 -38.78 0.17 7.28
N GLU A 120 -38.61 1.48 7.07
CA GLU A 120 -39.72 2.44 7.23
C GLU A 120 -40.82 2.20 6.21
N LEU A 121 -40.47 1.94 4.95
CA LEU A 121 -41.42 1.64 3.88
C LEU A 121 -42.16 0.32 4.12
N GLU A 122 -41.48 -0.71 4.64
CA GLU A 122 -42.12 -1.97 5.03
C GLU A 122 -43.10 -1.76 6.18
N ARG A 123 -42.71 -1.02 7.22
CA ARG A 123 -43.60 -0.69 8.35
C ARG A 123 -44.83 0.10 7.89
N ARG A 124 -44.68 1.04 6.96
CA ARG A 124 -45.82 1.77 6.37
C ARG A 124 -46.76 0.84 5.63
N ARG A 125 -46.22 -0.02 4.74
CA ARG A 125 -47.01 -1.03 4.01
C ARG A 125 -47.74 -1.97 4.95
N GLN A 126 -47.09 -2.43 6.01
CA GLN A 126 -47.72 -3.31 7.00
C GLN A 126 -48.88 -2.62 7.74
N ARG A 127 -48.71 -1.35 8.12
CA ARG A 127 -49.78 -0.56 8.76
C ARG A 127 -50.97 -0.37 7.82
N GLU A 128 -50.71 0.01 6.57
CA GLU A 128 -51.75 0.18 5.55
C GLU A 128 -52.54 -1.12 5.31
N GLN A 129 -51.86 -2.27 5.25
CA GLN A 129 -52.51 -3.58 5.13
C GLN A 129 -53.39 -3.92 6.35
N LEU A 130 -52.90 -3.64 7.56
CA LEU A 130 -53.67 -3.86 8.79
C LEU A 130 -54.90 -2.95 8.86
N ASP A 131 -54.75 -1.68 8.50
CA ASP A 131 -55.86 -0.72 8.47
C ASP A 131 -56.90 -1.11 7.41
N HIS A 132 -56.46 -1.59 6.25
CA HIS A 132 -57.36 -2.11 5.23
C HIS A 132 -58.12 -3.35 5.73
N GLN A 133 -57.45 -4.29 6.39
CA GLN A 133 -58.11 -5.47 6.97
C GLN A 133 -59.14 -5.08 8.03
N ARG A 134 -58.82 -4.11 8.90
CA ARG A 134 -59.76 -3.60 9.92
C ARG A 134 -61.01 -3.00 9.28
N LYS A 135 -60.86 -2.17 8.25
CA LYS A 135 -62.00 -1.58 7.53
C LYS A 135 -62.90 -2.66 6.91
N LEU A 136 -62.32 -3.65 6.24
CA LEU A 136 -63.09 -4.78 5.68
C LEU A 136 -63.86 -5.54 6.76
N GLN A 137 -63.24 -5.80 7.92
CA GLN A 137 -63.91 -6.47 9.04
C GLN A 137 -65.07 -5.63 9.61
N GLU A 138 -64.91 -4.31 9.71
CA GLU A 138 -65.97 -3.40 10.14
C GLU A 138 -67.15 -3.39 9.15
N GLU A 139 -66.88 -3.36 7.85
CA GLU A 139 -67.91 -3.44 6.81
C GLU A 139 -68.67 -4.77 6.87
N ILE A 140 -67.96 -5.89 7.00
CA ILE A 140 -68.59 -7.22 7.18
C ILE A 140 -69.48 -7.25 8.42
N LYS A 141 -69.03 -6.69 9.56
CA LYS A 141 -69.84 -6.61 10.78
C LYS A 141 -71.08 -5.74 10.61
N ARG A 142 -70.99 -4.66 9.83
CA ARG A 142 -72.14 -3.78 9.54
C ARG A 142 -73.19 -4.49 8.68
N THR A 143 -72.77 -5.31 7.70
CA THR A 143 -73.68 -6.05 6.82
C THR A 143 -74.24 -7.32 7.45
N THR A 144 -73.57 -7.89 8.45
CA THR A 144 -74.04 -9.09 9.19
C THR A 144 -74.89 -8.79 10.43
N ARG A 145 -75.23 -7.53 10.71
CA ARG A 145 -76.13 -7.16 11.81
C ARG A 145 -77.54 -7.69 11.52
N PRO A 146 -78.09 -8.66 12.29
CA PRO A 146 -79.42 -9.19 12.01
C PRO A 146 -80.48 -8.09 12.23
N PRO A 147 -81.58 -8.08 11.45
CA PRO A 147 -82.63 -7.08 11.62
C PRO A 147 -83.19 -7.17 13.04
N ALA A 148 -83.30 -6.01 13.70
CA ALA A 148 -83.80 -5.89 15.05
C ALA A 148 -85.17 -6.60 15.17
N LYS A 149 -85.23 -7.55 16.09
CA LYS A 149 -86.45 -8.31 16.41
C LYS A 149 -87.49 -7.32 16.92
N VAL A 150 -88.48 -7.00 16.09
CA VAL A 150 -89.65 -6.22 16.46
C VAL A 150 -90.46 -7.06 17.45
N ILE A 151 -90.58 -6.58 18.68
CA ILE A 151 -91.44 -7.17 19.72
C ILE A 151 -92.78 -6.43 19.64
N PHE A 152 -93.84 -7.14 19.24
CA PHE A 152 -95.24 -6.78 19.47
C PHE A 152 -95.89 -7.91 20.28
#